data_AF-A0A2N3GB25-F1
#
_entry.id   AF-A0A2N3GB25-F1
#
_cell.length_a   1.000
_cell.length_b   1.000
_cell.length_c   1.000
_cell.angle_alpha   90.00
_cell.angle_beta   90.00
_cell.angle_gamma   90.00
#
_symmetry.space_group_name_H-M   'P 1'
#
loop_
_entity.id
_entity.type
_entity.pdbx_description
1 polymer ?
#
loop_
_entity_poly.entity_id
_entity_poly.type
_entity_poly.pdbx_seq_one_letter_code
_entity_poly.pdbx_strand_id
1 'polypeptide(L)'
;MSDSCTRMCRLGYLGVMAERDTRTRILSFRRSKHAVWYLTTAGILAISVVAGLFAFAGFAHDSFEVGPARISVTVSPALRPSTTLGVPPFGSLSARAHLSPLALGVSLDEVDIPSLESLADEGIPETSVIDGWLSDIRTGFARAVVRGLLAAMLAGAFSGFALKRSRRAVLYSAGVATLVPALLVVFAAMTFSVEGFRTPTFRGAVSYAPSLIELVQRRAEDVESLRDQVDKLATDLSRYYASPQSFASAGALEGTYRVLHVTDLHLDPVGLELAEQLAEEFAVSLVIDTGDINHYGSPVEGAVVASQVPTDLPRAFIPGNHDSPAIVGALRALPNVRVLDGVSEAFEGMVVFGVGDPASAGVDATPQREAVRSLAARQAGALRESIASGSPTPTVVAVHSGEMATYFDGLAQIVLAGHTHTPELRRMDESWYLNSGTTGGIHFSRMRAEPHIPHSASILYFTRQRPHQLIAIDQIEVYGLVSQSSLKRTVVDESLLP
;
A
#
# COMPACT_ATOMS: atom_id res chain seq x y z
N MET A 1 98.51 -9.41 89.34
CA MET A 1 99.26 -9.28 88.06
C MET A 1 98.22 -9.37 86.96
N SER A 2 97.68 -8.21 86.55
CA SER A 2 97.90 -7.56 85.22
C SER A 2 97.00 -8.19 84.15
N ASP A 3 96.19 -7.51 83.33
CA ASP A 3 96.02 -6.07 83.06
C ASP A 3 94.65 -5.80 82.38
N SER A 4 94.08 -4.63 82.69
CA SER A 4 93.51 -3.61 81.80
C SER A 4 92.98 -3.98 80.39
N CYS A 5 91.71 -3.63 80.06
CA CYS A 5 91.32 -2.55 79.10
C CYS A 5 89.87 -2.63 78.57
N THR A 6 89.12 -1.53 78.73
CA THR A 6 88.09 -0.95 77.82
C THR A 6 86.77 -1.73 77.61
N ARG A 7 85.72 -1.56 78.43
CA ARG A 7 84.64 -0.53 78.39
C ARG A 7 83.99 -0.21 77.04
N MET A 8 82.68 -0.48 77.01
CA MET A 8 81.59 0.33 76.43
C MET A 8 81.61 0.65 74.92
N CYS A 9 80.93 -0.19 74.13
CA CYS A 9 79.84 0.23 73.22
C CYS A 9 79.41 -0.98 72.36
N ARG A 10 78.09 -1.14 72.16
CA ARG A 10 77.39 -2.17 71.34
C ARG A 10 76.80 -3.38 72.10
N LEU A 11 76.02 -3.11 73.14
CA LEU A 11 74.85 -3.96 73.46
C LEU A 11 73.64 -3.04 73.57
N GLY A 12 72.92 -2.86 72.45
CA GLY A 12 71.76 -1.97 72.42
C GLY A 12 71.11 -1.77 71.05
N TYR A 13 71.39 -2.61 70.05
CA TYR A 13 70.85 -2.42 68.69
C TYR A 13 70.41 -3.71 67.97
N LEU A 14 70.22 -4.81 68.68
CA LEU A 14 69.75 -6.08 68.10
C LEU A 14 68.37 -6.54 68.60
N GLY A 15 67.76 -5.84 69.56
CA GLY A 15 66.45 -6.18 70.12
C GLY A 15 65.24 -5.47 69.51
N VAL A 16 65.41 -4.39 68.72
CA VAL A 16 64.29 -3.56 68.23
C VAL A 16 64.04 -3.69 66.71
N MET A 17 64.95 -4.35 65.97
CA MET A 17 64.77 -4.59 64.52
C MET A 17 64.01 -5.88 64.20
N ALA A 18 63.97 -6.87 65.09
CA ALA A 18 63.27 -8.15 64.85
C ALA A 18 61.74 -8.07 65.08
N GLU A 19 61.26 -7.10 65.85
CA GLU A 19 59.83 -6.96 66.18
C GLU A 19 59.06 -6.01 65.23
N ARG A 20 59.79 -5.15 64.49
CA ARG A 20 59.21 -4.30 63.44
C ARG A 20 59.00 -5.03 62.12
N ASP A 21 59.83 -6.02 61.79
CA ASP A 21 59.78 -6.73 60.49
C ASP A 21 58.69 -7.82 60.43
N THR A 22 58.25 -8.34 61.59
CA THR A 22 57.12 -9.27 61.69
C THR A 22 55.76 -8.55 61.58
N ARG A 23 55.62 -7.33 62.11
CA ARG A 23 54.38 -6.53 61.98
C ARG A 23 54.14 -6.03 60.55
N THR A 24 55.18 -5.62 59.82
CA THR A 24 55.07 -5.22 58.40
C THR A 24 54.78 -6.39 57.46
N ARG A 25 55.36 -7.58 57.71
CA ARG A 25 55.03 -8.81 56.96
C ARG A 25 53.59 -9.30 57.21
N ILE A 26 53.07 -9.18 58.43
CA ILE A 26 51.68 -9.57 58.73
C ILE A 26 50.68 -8.59 58.08
N LEU A 27 51.01 -7.29 58.02
CA LEU A 27 50.16 -6.28 57.37
C LEU A 27 50.16 -6.37 55.83
N SER A 28 51.30 -6.72 55.20
CA SER A 28 51.38 -6.93 53.74
C SER A 28 50.69 -8.24 53.30
N PHE A 29 50.79 -9.32 54.09
CA PHE A 29 50.11 -10.58 53.82
C PHE A 29 48.58 -10.48 53.99
N ARG A 30 48.11 -9.65 54.93
CA ARG A 30 46.68 -9.39 55.15
C ARG A 30 46.07 -8.52 54.04
N ARG A 31 46.81 -7.51 53.53
CA ARG A 31 46.42 -6.74 52.32
C ARG A 31 46.29 -7.61 51.07
N SER A 32 47.18 -8.59 50.89
CA SER A 32 47.14 -9.57 49.80
C SER A 32 45.88 -10.46 49.84
N LYS A 33 45.51 -11.00 51.01
CA LYS A 33 44.30 -11.83 51.16
C LYS A 33 43.00 -11.06 50.91
N HIS A 34 42.94 -9.79 51.33
CA HIS A 34 41.79 -8.93 51.04
C HIS A 34 41.68 -8.62 49.54
N ALA A 35 42.80 -8.30 48.87
CA ALA A 35 42.80 -8.04 47.42
C ALA A 35 42.32 -9.26 46.60
N VAL A 36 42.81 -10.47 46.91
CA VAL A 36 42.36 -11.71 46.26
C VAL A 36 40.89 -12.00 46.54
N TRP A 37 40.40 -11.72 47.75
CA TRP A 37 38.98 -11.88 48.11
C TRP A 37 38.06 -10.89 47.37
N TYR A 38 38.49 -9.63 47.20
CA TYR A 38 37.77 -8.64 46.41
C TYR A 38 37.75 -9.00 44.92
N LEU A 39 38.88 -9.41 44.35
CA LEU A 39 38.97 -9.81 42.93
C LEU A 39 38.12 -11.05 42.62
N THR A 40 38.16 -12.07 43.48
CA THR A 40 37.32 -13.27 43.31
C THR A 40 35.83 -12.97 43.46
N THR A 41 35.45 -12.11 44.40
CA THR A 41 34.05 -11.71 44.59
C THR A 41 33.56 -10.84 43.43
N ALA A 42 34.38 -9.91 42.94
CA ALA A 42 34.08 -9.12 41.75
C ALA A 42 33.93 -10.01 40.50
N GLY A 43 34.82 -11.00 40.33
CA GLY A 43 34.72 -11.97 39.22
C GLY A 43 33.43 -12.78 39.25
N ILE A 44 33.01 -13.24 40.44
CA ILE A 44 31.73 -13.96 40.61
C ILE A 44 30.53 -13.09 40.23
N LEU A 45 30.52 -11.82 40.67
CA LEU A 45 29.45 -10.89 40.34
C LEU A 45 29.42 -10.59 38.84
N ALA A 46 30.57 -10.39 38.20
CA ALA A 46 30.66 -10.18 36.76
C ALA A 46 30.10 -11.38 35.97
N ILE A 47 30.49 -12.61 36.34
CA ILE A 47 29.93 -13.83 35.73
C ILE A 47 28.42 -13.91 35.94
N SER A 48 27.93 -13.53 37.13
CA SER A 48 26.50 -13.54 37.45
C SER A 48 25.73 -12.52 36.62
N VAL A 49 26.30 -11.33 36.34
CA VAL A 49 25.72 -10.34 35.42
C VAL A 49 25.61 -10.90 34.02
N VAL A 50 26.69 -11.50 33.51
CA VAL A 50 26.70 -12.08 32.16
C VAL A 50 25.66 -13.20 32.05
N ALA A 51 25.65 -14.14 33.01
CA ALA A 51 24.65 -15.20 33.05
C ALA A 51 23.21 -14.64 33.17
N GLY A 52 23.02 -13.60 33.98
CA GLY A 52 21.75 -12.90 34.12
C GLY A 52 21.28 -12.25 32.83
N LEU A 53 22.17 -11.57 32.10
CA LEU A 53 21.85 -10.93 30.82
C LEU A 53 21.51 -11.97 29.74
N PHE A 54 22.24 -13.10 29.69
CA PHE A 54 21.91 -14.20 28.78
C PHE A 54 20.56 -14.84 29.11
N ALA A 55 20.29 -15.11 30.38
CA ALA A 55 19.01 -15.64 30.82
C ALA A 55 17.87 -14.64 30.56
N PHE A 56 18.08 -13.35 30.83
CA PHE A 56 17.13 -12.30 30.51
C PHE A 56 16.81 -12.30 29.01
N ALA A 57 17.83 -12.29 28.13
CA ALA A 57 17.64 -12.31 26.68
C ALA A 57 16.84 -13.51 26.18
N GLY A 58 17.05 -14.70 26.77
CA GLY A 58 16.36 -15.93 26.37
C GLY A 58 14.89 -15.99 26.82
N PHE A 59 14.54 -15.35 27.93
CA PHE A 59 13.21 -15.48 28.56
C PHE A 59 12.38 -14.19 28.56
N ALA A 60 12.95 -13.06 28.14
CA ALA A 60 12.23 -11.80 28.00
C ALA A 60 11.49 -11.71 26.66
N HIS A 61 10.60 -12.67 26.43
CA HIS A 61 9.68 -12.70 25.29
C HIS A 61 8.28 -13.13 25.74
N ASP A 62 7.28 -12.71 24.98
CA ASP A 62 5.88 -13.11 25.18
C ASP A 62 5.13 -13.08 23.84
N SER A 63 4.09 -13.90 23.71
CA SER A 63 3.22 -13.97 22.52
C SER A 63 1.77 -13.94 22.98
N PHE A 64 0.96 -13.05 22.42
CA PHE A 64 -0.43 -12.85 22.83
C PHE A 64 -1.26 -12.26 21.68
N GLU A 65 -2.57 -12.29 21.86
CA GLU A 65 -3.53 -11.77 20.89
C GLU A 65 -3.88 -10.32 21.23
N VAL A 66 -3.95 -9.49 20.20
CA VAL A 66 -4.33 -8.07 20.26
C VAL A 66 -5.29 -7.82 19.10
N GLY A 67 -6.58 -7.73 19.41
CA GLY A 67 -7.61 -7.66 18.37
C GLY A 67 -7.53 -8.87 17.41
N PRO A 68 -7.54 -8.66 16.09
CA PRO A 68 -7.47 -9.73 15.10
C PRO A 68 -6.03 -10.25 14.87
N ALA A 69 -5.04 -9.78 15.64
CA ALA A 69 -3.64 -10.07 15.38
C ALA A 69 -2.97 -10.83 16.53
N ARG A 70 -2.14 -11.80 16.19
CA ARG A 70 -1.18 -12.40 17.12
C ARG A 70 0.14 -11.64 17.05
N ILE A 71 0.57 -11.11 18.19
CA ILE A 71 1.78 -10.30 18.31
C ILE A 71 2.75 -10.98 19.27
N SER A 72 4.02 -10.97 18.92
CA SER A 72 5.11 -11.30 19.84
C SER A 72 5.95 -10.09 20.19
N VAL A 73 6.39 -10.04 21.45
CA VAL A 73 7.27 -9.00 21.98
C VAL A 73 8.56 -9.62 22.49
N THR A 74 9.67 -8.94 22.28
CA THR A 74 11.00 -9.38 22.73
C THR A 74 11.78 -8.20 23.32
N VAL A 75 12.54 -8.48 24.37
CA VAL A 75 13.45 -7.51 25.00
C VAL A 75 14.79 -8.21 25.20
N SER A 76 15.84 -7.72 24.54
CA SER A 76 17.17 -8.34 24.65
C SER A 76 18.27 -7.29 24.83
N PRO A 77 19.35 -7.60 25.57
CA PRO A 77 20.53 -6.74 25.63
C PRO A 77 21.18 -6.60 24.26
N ALA A 78 21.57 -5.38 23.88
CA ALA A 78 22.17 -5.10 22.59
C ALA A 78 23.30 -4.08 22.70
N LEU A 79 24.27 -4.15 21.79
CA LEU A 79 25.37 -3.16 21.73
C LEU A 79 24.90 -1.77 21.28
N ARG A 80 23.81 -1.72 20.52
CA ARG A 80 23.20 -0.49 20.01
C ARG A 80 21.71 -0.51 20.34
N PRO A 81 21.12 0.62 20.75
CA PRO A 81 19.68 0.73 20.93
C PRO A 81 18.97 0.47 19.60
N SER A 82 17.93 -0.35 19.63
CA SER A 82 17.06 -0.56 18.48
C SER A 82 15.64 -0.91 18.90
N THR A 83 14.66 -0.34 18.21
CA THR A 83 13.25 -0.71 18.32
C THR A 83 12.80 -1.18 16.94
N THR A 84 12.39 -2.43 16.84
CA THR A 84 12.04 -3.07 15.58
C THR A 84 10.59 -3.53 15.62
N LEU A 85 9.83 -3.17 14.59
CA LEU A 85 8.51 -3.69 14.29
C LEU A 85 8.63 -4.62 13.07
N GLY A 86 8.48 -5.91 13.29
CA GLY A 86 8.50 -6.95 12.26
C GLY A 86 7.11 -7.24 11.73
N VAL A 87 7.02 -7.44 10.42
CA VAL A 87 5.82 -7.92 9.73
C VAL A 87 6.25 -9.05 8.78
N PRO A 88 6.58 -10.25 9.28
CA PRO A 88 6.96 -11.38 8.43
C PRO A 88 5.80 -11.83 7.53
N PRO A 89 6.08 -12.31 6.30
CA PRO A 89 7.38 -12.34 5.61
C PRO A 89 7.75 -11.00 4.93
N PHE A 90 6.90 -9.98 5.04
CA PHE A 90 6.97 -8.76 4.26
C PHE A 90 8.11 -7.83 4.66
N GLY A 91 8.63 -7.90 5.88
CA GLY A 91 9.82 -7.16 6.27
C GLY A 91 9.78 -6.60 7.68
N SER A 92 10.50 -5.50 7.89
CA SER A 92 10.56 -4.84 9.20
C SER A 92 10.84 -3.35 9.09
N LEU A 93 10.35 -2.63 10.10
CA LEU A 93 10.60 -1.23 10.38
C LEU A 93 11.52 -1.17 11.60
N SER A 94 12.63 -0.44 11.53
CA SER A 94 13.53 -0.27 12.68
C SER A 94 13.83 1.21 12.94
N ALA A 95 13.84 1.59 14.22
CA ALA A 95 14.06 2.95 14.66
C ALA A 95 14.88 2.99 15.96
N ARG A 96 15.48 4.15 16.25
CA ARG A 96 16.13 4.39 17.55
C ARG A 96 15.17 5.17 18.43
N ALA A 97 14.27 4.46 19.12
CA ALA A 97 13.26 5.09 19.98
C ALA A 97 13.72 5.35 21.42
N HIS A 98 14.86 4.80 21.85
CA HIS A 98 15.40 4.98 23.20
C HIS A 98 16.93 4.98 23.21
N LEU A 99 17.54 5.33 24.35
CA LEU A 99 19.01 5.38 24.50
C LEU A 99 19.61 4.15 25.19
N SER A 100 18.77 3.31 25.80
CA SER A 100 19.23 2.10 26.51
C SER A 100 19.85 1.07 25.55
N PRO A 101 20.94 0.36 25.93
CA PRO A 101 21.55 -0.73 25.16
C PRO A 101 20.67 -2.00 25.18
N LEU A 102 19.44 -1.86 24.70
CA LEU A 102 18.46 -2.91 24.52
C LEU A 102 18.01 -2.94 23.05
N ALA A 103 17.63 -4.11 22.58
CA ALA A 103 16.83 -4.29 21.40
C ALA A 103 15.41 -4.65 21.83
N LEU A 104 14.45 -3.79 21.49
CA LEU A 104 13.02 -4.01 21.66
C LEU A 104 12.45 -4.49 20.32
N GLY A 105 11.78 -5.62 20.32
CA GLY A 105 11.13 -6.17 19.13
C GLY A 105 9.65 -6.35 19.37
N VAL A 106 8.84 -5.95 18.38
CA VAL A 106 7.43 -6.31 18.23
C VAL A 106 7.31 -7.00 16.87
N SER A 107 6.68 -8.17 16.78
CA SER A 107 6.45 -8.88 15.53
C SER A 107 4.99 -9.22 15.38
N LEU A 108 4.42 -8.94 14.21
CA LEU A 108 3.09 -9.39 13.83
C LEU A 108 3.23 -10.80 13.26
N ASP A 109 2.83 -11.81 14.03
CA ASP A 109 3.09 -13.21 13.68
C ASP A 109 1.97 -13.81 12.81
N GLU A 110 0.72 -13.48 13.12
CA GLU A 110 -0.47 -13.99 12.42
C GLU A 110 -1.59 -12.95 12.46
N VAL A 111 -2.43 -12.92 11.43
CA VAL A 111 -3.62 -12.08 11.34
C VAL A 111 -4.83 -12.98 11.04
N ASP A 112 -5.84 -12.88 11.89
CA ASP A 112 -7.13 -13.53 11.71
C ASP A 112 -7.97 -12.76 10.69
N ILE A 113 -7.93 -13.22 9.43
CA ILE A 113 -8.55 -12.58 8.27
C ILE A 113 -10.07 -12.40 8.45
N PRO A 114 -10.85 -13.41 8.89
CA PRO A 114 -12.28 -13.23 9.19
C PRO A 114 -12.58 -12.11 10.19
N SER A 115 -11.80 -12.00 11.27
CA SER A 115 -11.97 -10.93 12.26
C SER A 115 -11.57 -9.56 11.72
N LEU A 116 -10.64 -9.52 10.76
CA LEU A 116 -10.25 -8.29 10.05
C LEU A 116 -11.34 -7.84 9.07
N GLU A 117 -11.98 -8.77 8.36
CA GLU A 117 -13.10 -8.48 7.45
C GLU A 117 -14.29 -7.88 8.22
N SER A 118 -14.67 -8.45 9.36
CA SER A 118 -15.74 -7.89 10.20
C SER A 118 -15.43 -6.47 10.70
N LEU A 119 -14.16 -6.19 11.01
CA LEU A 119 -13.73 -4.85 11.41
C LEU A 119 -13.75 -3.86 10.22
N ALA A 120 -13.47 -4.34 9.01
CA ALA A 120 -13.55 -3.50 7.81
C ALA A 120 -14.99 -3.10 7.48
N ASP A 121 -15.95 -4.01 7.68
CA ASP A 121 -17.38 -3.76 7.48
C ASP A 121 -17.97 -2.78 8.50
N GLU A 122 -17.45 -2.78 9.74
CA GLU A 122 -17.89 -1.90 10.84
C GLU A 122 -17.32 -0.47 10.75
N GLY A 123 -16.33 -0.23 9.87
CA GLY A 123 -15.70 1.07 9.66
C GLY A 123 -14.48 1.34 10.56
N ILE A 124 -14.06 2.60 10.66
CA ILE A 124 -12.84 2.96 11.40
C ILE A 124 -13.03 2.70 12.90
N PRO A 125 -12.16 1.91 13.56
CA PRO A 125 -12.29 1.59 14.98
C PRO A 125 -12.35 2.84 15.85
N GLU A 126 -13.21 2.84 16.87
CA GLU A 126 -13.22 3.89 17.88
C GLU A 126 -11.87 4.00 18.62
N THR A 127 -11.53 5.20 19.06
CA THR A 127 -10.29 5.48 19.82
C THR A 127 -10.15 4.63 21.08
N SER A 128 -11.29 4.27 21.70
CA SER A 128 -11.36 3.39 22.88
C SER A 128 -10.82 1.97 22.61
N VAL A 129 -11.05 1.45 21.41
CA VAL A 129 -10.58 0.12 20.97
C VAL A 129 -9.07 0.15 20.73
N ILE A 130 -8.58 1.22 20.08
CA ILE A 130 -7.15 1.43 19.83
C ILE A 130 -6.37 1.54 21.15
N ASP A 131 -6.91 2.28 22.12
CA ASP A 131 -6.30 2.40 23.45
C ASP A 131 -6.25 1.05 24.19
N GLY A 132 -7.27 0.20 24.00
CA GLY A 132 -7.28 -1.17 24.47
C GLY A 132 -6.11 -1.99 23.93
N TRP A 133 -5.91 -1.96 22.61
CA TRP A 133 -4.81 -2.67 21.95
C TRP A 133 -3.43 -2.20 22.43
N LEU A 134 -3.25 -0.89 22.62
CA LEU A 134 -2.02 -0.33 23.16
C LEU A 134 -1.76 -0.79 24.61
N SER A 135 -2.81 -0.93 25.41
CA SER A 135 -2.73 -1.46 26.77
C SER A 135 -2.31 -2.94 26.79
N ASP A 136 -2.84 -3.74 25.88
CA ASP A 136 -2.49 -5.16 25.77
C ASP A 136 -1.02 -5.35 25.39
N ILE A 137 -0.52 -4.54 24.43
CA ILE A 137 0.89 -4.54 24.05
C ILE A 137 1.80 -4.18 25.24
N ARG A 138 1.44 -3.14 26.00
CA ARG A 138 2.19 -2.74 27.21
C ARG A 138 2.21 -3.84 28.26
N THR A 139 1.07 -4.51 28.45
CA THR A 139 0.94 -5.64 29.39
C THR A 139 1.80 -6.82 28.95
N GLY A 140 1.83 -7.12 27.65
CA GLY A 140 2.72 -8.11 27.05
C GLY A 140 4.20 -7.83 27.31
N PHE A 141 4.65 -6.59 27.09
CA PHE A 141 6.02 -6.17 27.42
C PHE A 141 6.32 -6.34 28.92
N ALA A 142 5.39 -5.96 29.79
CA ALA A 142 5.56 -6.11 31.24
C ALA A 142 5.71 -7.59 31.63
N ARG A 143 4.88 -8.49 31.07
CA ARG A 143 5.00 -9.94 31.31
C ARG A 143 6.33 -10.50 30.80
N ALA A 144 6.76 -10.12 29.60
CA ALA A 144 8.05 -10.52 29.05
C ALA A 144 9.21 -10.08 29.96
N VAL A 145 9.24 -8.81 30.37
CA VAL A 145 10.26 -8.28 31.29
C VAL A 145 10.27 -9.04 32.61
N VAL A 146 9.11 -9.28 33.23
CA VAL A 146 9.02 -10.02 34.50
C VAL A 146 9.57 -11.44 34.36
N ARG A 147 9.21 -12.17 33.30
CA ARG A 147 9.77 -13.51 33.03
C ARG A 147 11.28 -13.48 32.84
N GLY A 148 11.79 -12.50 32.08
CA GLY A 148 13.22 -12.29 31.89
C GLY A 148 13.95 -11.98 33.20
N LEU A 149 13.41 -11.11 34.05
CA LEU A 149 14.01 -10.75 35.34
C LEU A 149 14.01 -11.95 36.31
N LEU A 150 12.95 -12.75 36.33
CA LEU A 150 12.92 -13.99 37.11
C LEU A 150 13.98 -15.00 36.62
N ALA A 151 14.12 -15.16 35.31
CA ALA A 151 15.16 -16.02 34.74
C ALA A 151 16.58 -15.51 35.09
N ALA A 152 16.81 -14.20 35.00
CA ALA A 152 18.07 -13.57 35.38
C ALA A 152 18.39 -13.77 36.87
N MET A 153 17.38 -13.64 37.74
CA MET A 153 17.50 -13.89 39.18
C MET A 153 17.90 -15.33 39.46
N LEU A 154 17.25 -16.30 38.83
CA LEU A 154 17.55 -17.74 38.98
C LEU A 154 18.95 -18.08 38.46
N ALA A 155 19.35 -17.54 37.29
CA ALA A 155 20.67 -17.74 36.71
C ALA A 155 21.79 -17.14 37.59
N GLY A 156 21.54 -15.95 38.15
CA GLY A 156 22.44 -15.32 39.11
C GLY A 156 22.56 -16.12 40.41
N ALA A 157 21.43 -16.57 40.97
CA ALA A 157 21.41 -17.42 42.16
C ALA A 157 22.21 -18.72 41.94
N PHE A 158 21.99 -19.37 40.80
CA PHE A 158 22.69 -20.60 40.41
C PHE A 158 24.19 -20.36 40.27
N SER A 159 24.60 -19.27 39.62
CA SER A 159 26.01 -18.89 39.46
C SER A 159 26.69 -18.63 40.81
N GLY A 160 26.04 -17.88 41.71
CA GLY A 160 26.54 -17.63 43.06
C GLY A 160 26.65 -18.91 43.91
N PHE A 161 25.70 -19.83 43.74
CA PHE A 161 25.72 -21.14 44.40
C PHE A 161 26.87 -22.02 43.87
N ALA A 162 26.99 -22.15 42.55
CA ALA A 162 27.99 -22.98 41.91
C ALA A 162 29.43 -22.53 42.23
N LEU A 163 29.67 -21.23 42.30
CA LEU A 163 31.02 -20.67 42.46
C LEU A 163 31.49 -20.57 43.92
N LYS A 164 30.60 -20.21 44.87
CA LYS A 164 31.02 -19.91 46.26
C LYS A 164 30.17 -20.62 47.34
N ARG A 165 29.14 -21.41 46.97
CA ARG A 165 28.25 -22.20 47.85
C ARG A 165 27.83 -21.50 49.15
N SER A 166 27.74 -20.17 49.14
CA SER A 166 27.48 -19.33 50.31
C SER A 166 26.19 -18.57 50.12
N ARG A 167 25.33 -18.54 51.15
CA ARG A 167 24.04 -17.82 51.11
C ARG A 167 24.20 -16.35 50.71
N ARG A 168 25.26 -15.69 51.18
CA ARG A 168 25.56 -14.28 50.81
C ARG A 168 25.95 -14.16 49.33
N ALA A 169 26.75 -15.09 48.82
CA ALA A 169 27.14 -15.09 47.42
C ALA A 169 25.94 -15.30 46.49
N VAL A 170 25.05 -16.24 46.83
CA VAL A 170 23.78 -16.47 46.12
C VAL A 170 22.93 -15.20 46.10
N LEU A 171 22.74 -14.55 47.25
CA LEU A 171 21.91 -13.35 47.36
C LEU A 171 22.47 -12.18 46.54
N TYR A 172 23.77 -11.88 46.65
CA TYR A 172 24.39 -10.80 45.89
C TYR A 172 24.43 -11.10 44.39
N SER A 173 24.73 -12.33 43.99
CA SER A 173 24.72 -12.73 42.58
C SER A 173 23.32 -12.64 41.96
N ALA A 174 22.29 -13.12 42.66
CA ALA A 174 20.90 -12.99 42.21
C ALA A 174 20.46 -11.52 42.10
N GLY A 175 20.80 -10.72 43.12
CA GLY A 175 20.48 -9.30 43.16
C GLY A 175 21.12 -8.53 42.00
N VAL A 176 22.43 -8.68 41.79
CA VAL A 176 23.15 -7.97 40.72
C VAL A 176 22.72 -8.46 39.32
N ALA A 177 22.52 -9.77 39.14
CA ALA A 177 22.04 -10.34 37.88
C ALA A 177 20.64 -9.83 37.47
N THR A 178 19.80 -9.47 38.44
CA THR A 178 18.45 -8.91 38.20
C THR A 178 18.48 -7.39 38.08
N LEU A 179 19.28 -6.72 38.91
CA LEU A 179 19.32 -5.26 38.98
C LEU A 179 19.81 -4.64 37.66
N VAL A 180 20.84 -5.23 37.04
CA VAL A 180 21.39 -4.71 35.78
C VAL A 180 20.34 -4.66 34.66
N PRO A 181 19.68 -5.77 34.25
CA PRO A 181 18.64 -5.71 33.22
C PRO A 181 17.44 -4.85 33.64
N ALA A 182 17.06 -4.83 34.92
CA ALA A 182 15.99 -3.96 35.40
C ALA A 182 16.32 -2.47 35.17
N LEU A 183 17.56 -2.04 35.48
CA LEU A 183 18.01 -0.67 35.21
C LEU A 183 18.03 -0.35 33.72
N LEU A 184 18.42 -1.30 32.86
CA LEU A 184 18.39 -1.12 31.41
C LEU A 184 16.95 -0.92 30.90
N VAL A 185 15.99 -1.70 31.40
CA VAL A 185 14.57 -1.57 31.02
C VAL A 185 13.99 -0.25 31.51
N VAL A 186 14.25 0.14 32.76
CA VAL A 186 13.80 1.44 33.30
C VAL A 186 14.40 2.59 32.50
N PHE A 187 15.69 2.52 32.15
CA PHE A 187 16.34 3.53 31.32
C PHE A 187 15.75 3.59 29.91
N ALA A 188 15.38 2.44 29.32
CA ALA A 188 14.69 2.40 28.03
C ALA A 188 13.31 3.08 28.13
N ALA A 189 12.53 2.76 29.16
CA ALA A 189 11.21 3.35 29.39
C ALA A 189 11.26 4.86 29.62
N MET A 190 12.25 5.35 30.39
CA MET A 190 12.43 6.78 30.65
C MET A 190 12.90 7.58 29.43
N THR A 191 13.64 6.94 28.52
CA THR A 191 14.19 7.60 27.32
C THR A 191 13.39 7.31 26.07
N PHE A 192 12.26 6.60 26.19
CA PHE A 192 11.44 6.21 25.05
C PHE A 192 10.76 7.43 24.43
N SER A 193 10.95 7.61 23.13
CA SER A 193 10.35 8.69 22.35
C SER A 193 9.87 8.16 21.00
N VAL A 194 8.60 8.44 20.69
CA VAL A 194 7.98 8.11 19.40
C VAL A 194 8.66 8.85 18.24
N GLU A 195 9.28 10.00 18.54
CA GLU A 195 10.03 10.81 17.58
C GLU A 195 11.13 10.03 16.85
N GLY A 196 11.68 8.98 17.48
CA GLY A 196 12.67 8.11 16.85
C GLY A 196 12.17 7.43 15.57
N PHE A 197 10.85 7.31 15.39
CA PHE A 197 10.22 6.75 14.19
C PHE A 197 10.02 7.76 13.06
N ARG A 198 10.43 9.03 13.20
CA ARG A 198 10.40 10.00 12.08
C ARG A 198 11.43 9.70 10.98
N THR A 199 12.50 8.97 11.29
CA THR A 199 13.53 8.55 10.33
C THR A 199 13.78 7.04 10.42
N PRO A 200 12.76 6.21 10.18
CA PRO A 200 12.90 4.79 10.37
C PRO A 200 13.65 4.15 9.19
N THR A 201 14.30 3.03 9.45
CA THR A 201 14.93 2.20 8.44
C THR A 201 14.01 1.04 8.11
N PHE A 202 13.50 1.03 6.88
CA PHE A 202 12.69 -0.05 6.33
C PHE A 202 13.56 -1.15 5.72
N ARG A 203 13.14 -2.41 5.85
CA ARG A 203 13.75 -3.58 5.19
C ARG A 203 12.66 -4.50 4.67
N GLY A 204 12.89 -5.13 3.52
CA GLY A 204 11.92 -6.02 2.87
C GLY A 204 10.86 -5.25 2.08
N ALA A 205 9.79 -5.93 1.67
CA ALA A 205 8.67 -5.35 0.94
C ALA A 205 7.96 -4.18 1.66
N VAL A 206 8.05 -4.10 3.00
CA VAL A 206 7.53 -2.95 3.77
C VAL A 206 8.20 -1.61 3.35
N SER A 207 9.38 -1.63 2.70
CA SER A 207 10.00 -0.40 2.18
C SER A 207 9.19 0.32 1.11
N TYR A 208 8.25 -0.38 0.45
CA TYR A 208 7.37 0.22 -0.56
C TYR A 208 6.12 0.88 0.05
N ALA A 209 5.78 0.55 1.30
CA ALA A 209 4.53 1.01 1.93
C ALA A 209 4.43 2.54 2.06
N PRO A 210 5.48 3.29 2.46
CA PRO A 210 5.40 4.75 2.53
C PRO A 210 5.07 5.39 1.17
N SER A 211 5.66 4.89 0.09
CA SER A 211 5.40 5.39 -1.26
C SER A 211 3.96 5.09 -1.72
N LEU A 212 3.39 3.97 -1.30
CA LEU A 212 1.98 3.66 -1.56
C LEU A 212 1.04 4.58 -0.78
N ILE A 213 1.34 4.86 0.49
CA ILE A 213 0.54 5.79 1.31
C ILE A 213 0.61 7.20 0.73
N GLU A 214 1.80 7.67 0.37
CA GLU A 214 1.99 8.98 -0.26
C GLU A 214 1.27 9.05 -1.62
N LEU A 215 1.30 7.98 -2.40
CA LEU A 215 0.52 7.87 -3.64
C LEU A 215 -0.97 8.00 -3.35
N VAL A 216 -1.52 7.24 -2.40
CA VAL A 216 -2.94 7.29 -2.04
C VAL A 216 -3.35 8.68 -1.52
N GLN A 217 -2.52 9.30 -0.66
CA GLN A 217 -2.80 10.64 -0.14
C GLN A 217 -2.81 11.69 -1.25
N ARG A 218 -1.79 11.70 -2.13
CA ARG A 218 -1.75 12.59 -3.28
C ARG A 218 -2.94 12.35 -4.21
N ARG A 219 -3.31 11.08 -4.46
CA ARG A 219 -4.47 10.74 -5.29
C ARG A 219 -5.79 11.18 -4.67
N ALA A 220 -5.93 11.09 -3.34
CA ALA A 220 -7.12 11.59 -2.65
C ALA A 220 -7.26 13.11 -2.78
N GLU A 221 -6.16 13.86 -2.66
CA GLU A 221 -6.12 15.31 -2.91
C GLU A 221 -6.45 15.64 -4.38
N ASP A 222 -5.91 14.87 -5.33
CA ASP A 222 -6.20 15.03 -6.76
C ASP A 222 -7.68 14.75 -7.09
N VAL A 223 -8.30 13.75 -6.44
CA VAL A 223 -9.74 13.44 -6.57
C VAL A 223 -10.59 14.62 -6.11
N GLU A 224 -10.29 15.21 -4.95
CA GLU A 224 -11.04 16.38 -4.44
C GLU A 224 -10.93 17.57 -5.39
N SER A 225 -9.73 17.83 -5.92
CA SER A 225 -9.49 18.86 -6.95
C SER A 225 -10.25 18.57 -8.26
N LEU A 226 -10.39 17.30 -8.63
CA LEU A 226 -11.16 16.89 -9.80
C LEU A 226 -12.66 17.12 -9.60
N ARG A 227 -13.23 16.76 -8.45
CA ARG A 227 -14.64 16.99 -8.13
C ARG A 227 -15.00 18.47 -8.30
N ASP A 228 -14.17 19.32 -7.70
CA ASP A 228 -14.26 20.78 -7.83
C ASP A 228 -14.20 21.27 -9.29
N GLN A 229 -13.44 20.59 -10.15
CA GLN A 229 -13.30 20.94 -11.56
C GLN A 229 -14.50 20.47 -12.39
N VAL A 230 -15.03 19.28 -12.13
CA VAL A 230 -16.24 18.77 -12.79
C VAL A 230 -17.45 19.62 -12.41
N ASP A 231 -17.61 19.96 -11.12
CA ASP A 231 -18.65 20.88 -10.64
C ASP A 231 -18.55 22.26 -11.30
N LYS A 232 -17.32 22.79 -11.41
CA LYS A 232 -17.06 24.06 -12.11
C LYS A 232 -17.33 23.94 -13.59
N LEU A 233 -16.96 22.84 -14.24
CA LEU A 233 -17.25 22.60 -15.64
C LEU A 233 -18.77 22.55 -15.87
N ALA A 234 -19.51 21.77 -15.09
CA ALA A 234 -20.97 21.71 -15.14
C ALA A 234 -21.60 23.09 -14.89
N THR A 235 -21.10 23.84 -13.90
CA THR A 235 -21.56 25.19 -13.58
C THR A 235 -21.24 26.21 -14.68
N ASP A 236 -20.02 26.23 -15.19
CA ASP A 236 -19.57 27.15 -16.24
C ASP A 236 -20.24 26.82 -17.58
N LEU A 237 -20.51 25.55 -17.87
CA LEU A 237 -21.37 25.12 -18.97
C LEU A 237 -22.79 25.66 -18.76
N SER A 238 -23.39 25.46 -17.58
CA SER A 238 -24.72 26.00 -17.28
C SER A 238 -24.81 27.53 -17.48
N ARG A 239 -23.73 28.26 -17.18
CA ARG A 239 -23.62 29.72 -17.32
C ARG A 239 -23.33 30.19 -18.75
N TYR A 240 -22.43 29.52 -19.46
CA TYR A 240 -22.11 29.80 -20.87
C TYR A 240 -23.33 29.58 -21.78
N TYR A 241 -24.19 28.62 -21.42
CA TYR A 241 -25.41 28.28 -22.16
C TYR A 241 -26.69 28.98 -21.64
N ALA A 242 -26.59 29.81 -20.58
CA ALA A 242 -27.66 30.72 -20.17
C ALA A 242 -27.66 32.04 -20.96
N SER A 243 -26.71 32.22 -21.89
CA SER A 243 -26.65 33.39 -22.78
C SER A 243 -27.61 33.24 -23.96
N PRO A 244 -28.50 34.20 -24.25
CA PRO A 244 -29.56 34.08 -25.28
C PRO A 244 -29.11 33.92 -26.75
N GLN A 245 -27.81 33.73 -27.02
CA GLN A 245 -27.28 33.54 -28.38
C GLN A 245 -26.56 32.20 -28.60
N SER A 246 -26.46 31.31 -27.60
CA SER A 246 -25.90 29.98 -27.76
C SER A 246 -26.96 28.92 -27.46
N PHE A 247 -27.68 28.49 -28.51
CA PHE A 247 -28.44 27.25 -28.44
C PHE A 247 -27.49 26.10 -28.10
N ALA A 248 -27.78 25.48 -26.96
CA ALA A 248 -27.43 24.14 -26.51
C ALA A 248 -26.21 23.88 -25.59
N SER A 249 -26.46 23.62 -24.29
CA SER A 249 -26.33 22.29 -23.62
C SER A 249 -25.65 22.19 -22.25
N ALA A 250 -26.48 22.17 -21.22
CA ALA A 250 -26.43 21.17 -20.14
C ALA A 250 -27.86 20.67 -19.83
N GLY A 251 -28.89 21.48 -20.15
CA GLY A 251 -30.28 21.07 -20.36
C GLY A 251 -30.73 21.02 -21.82
N ALA A 252 -29.83 20.88 -22.80
CA ALA A 252 -30.17 21.20 -24.19
C ALA A 252 -30.03 20.09 -25.23
N LEU A 253 -30.10 18.84 -24.77
CA LEU A 253 -30.57 17.73 -25.59
C LEU A 253 -31.48 16.88 -24.69
N GLU A 254 -32.52 17.49 -24.12
CA GLU A 254 -33.52 16.76 -23.33
C GLU A 254 -34.16 15.66 -24.19
N GLY A 255 -34.43 14.51 -23.58
CA GLY A 255 -35.01 13.38 -24.30
C GLY A 255 -34.06 12.61 -25.23
N THR A 256 -32.75 12.79 -25.12
CA THR A 256 -31.74 11.95 -25.82
C THR A 256 -31.36 10.70 -25.02
N TYR A 257 -30.86 9.69 -25.73
CA TYR A 257 -30.20 8.52 -25.16
C TYR A 257 -28.69 8.81 -25.09
N ARG A 258 -28.10 8.82 -23.89
CA ARG A 258 -26.75 9.31 -23.67
C ARG A 258 -25.81 8.15 -23.34
N VAL A 259 -24.65 8.12 -23.99
CA VAL A 259 -23.64 7.09 -23.78
C VAL A 259 -22.35 7.74 -23.30
N LEU A 260 -21.82 7.27 -22.17
CA LEU A 260 -20.48 7.62 -21.72
C LEU A 260 -19.48 6.64 -22.36
N HIS A 261 -18.50 7.15 -23.09
CA HIS A 261 -17.35 6.39 -23.57
C HIS A 261 -16.13 6.67 -22.71
N VAL A 262 -15.63 5.61 -22.07
CA VAL A 262 -14.40 5.58 -21.27
C VAL A 262 -13.45 4.52 -21.82
N THR A 263 -12.17 4.68 -21.53
CA THR A 263 -11.14 3.75 -21.99
C THR A 263 -9.86 3.93 -21.17
N ASP A 264 -9.03 2.90 -21.09
CA ASP A 264 -7.68 2.97 -20.52
C ASP A 264 -7.71 3.59 -19.11
N LEU A 265 -8.56 3.03 -18.24
CA LEU A 265 -8.74 3.46 -16.84
C LEU A 265 -7.55 3.06 -15.95
N HIS A 266 -6.86 1.96 -16.25
CA HIS A 266 -5.65 1.49 -15.55
C HIS A 266 -5.74 1.49 -14.00
N LEU A 267 -6.94 1.24 -13.45
CA LEU A 267 -7.26 1.32 -12.02
C LEU A 267 -6.87 2.66 -11.38
N ASP A 268 -6.91 3.74 -12.17
CA ASP A 268 -6.63 5.08 -11.68
C ASP A 268 -7.84 5.61 -10.88
N PRO A 269 -7.70 5.90 -9.58
CA PRO A 269 -8.82 6.33 -8.76
C PRO A 269 -9.44 7.66 -9.23
N VAL A 270 -8.62 8.55 -9.79
CA VAL A 270 -9.08 9.85 -10.32
C VAL A 270 -9.93 9.62 -11.56
N GLY A 271 -9.49 8.72 -12.46
CA GLY A 271 -10.25 8.35 -13.64
C GLY A 271 -11.57 7.63 -13.35
N LEU A 272 -11.59 6.73 -12.37
CA LEU A 272 -12.81 6.03 -11.97
C LEU A 272 -13.86 7.01 -11.42
N GLU A 273 -13.44 7.91 -10.52
CA GLU A 273 -14.32 8.97 -10.01
C GLU A 273 -14.81 9.89 -11.13
N LEU A 274 -13.94 10.28 -12.06
CA LEU A 274 -14.34 11.09 -13.22
C LEU A 274 -15.46 10.42 -14.02
N ALA A 275 -15.31 9.12 -14.30
CA ALA A 275 -16.29 8.35 -15.05
C ALA A 275 -17.65 8.29 -14.32
N GLU A 276 -17.64 8.09 -13.00
CA GLU A 276 -18.85 8.08 -12.17
C GLU A 276 -19.55 9.44 -12.17
N GLN A 277 -18.82 10.52 -11.94
CA GLN A 277 -19.38 11.88 -11.93
C GLN A 277 -19.95 12.27 -13.29
N LEU A 278 -19.24 11.98 -14.38
CA LEU A 278 -19.74 12.23 -15.72
C LEU A 278 -20.99 11.40 -16.02
N ALA A 279 -21.05 10.15 -15.54
CA ALA A 279 -22.23 9.32 -15.72
C ALA A 279 -23.46 9.89 -14.99
N GLU A 280 -23.28 10.35 -13.75
CA GLU A 280 -24.33 10.96 -12.93
C GLU A 280 -24.79 12.31 -13.50
N GLU A 281 -23.87 13.25 -13.69
CA GLU A 281 -24.17 14.64 -14.11
C GLU A 281 -24.80 14.69 -15.50
N PHE A 282 -24.36 13.84 -16.43
CA PHE A 282 -24.96 13.77 -17.76
C PHE A 282 -26.16 12.82 -17.83
N ALA A 283 -26.57 12.18 -16.72
CA ALA A 283 -27.66 11.21 -16.67
C ALA A 283 -27.55 10.16 -17.79
N VAL A 284 -26.38 9.53 -17.89
CA VAL A 284 -26.08 8.62 -18.99
C VAL A 284 -26.88 7.33 -18.86
N SER A 285 -27.24 6.73 -20.00
CA SER A 285 -28.05 5.51 -20.05
C SER A 285 -27.22 4.24 -20.22
N LEU A 286 -25.97 4.38 -20.69
CA LEU A 286 -25.04 3.28 -20.94
C LEU A 286 -23.60 3.78 -20.83
N VAL A 287 -22.73 2.98 -20.21
CA VAL A 287 -21.27 3.14 -20.32
C VAL A 287 -20.75 2.15 -21.36
N ILE A 288 -19.97 2.64 -22.33
CA ILE A 288 -19.16 1.79 -23.19
C ILE A 288 -17.71 1.98 -22.77
N ASP A 289 -17.08 0.90 -22.33
CA ASP A 289 -15.72 0.86 -21.82
C ASP A 289 -14.87 0.06 -22.81
N THR A 290 -13.96 0.74 -23.52
CA THR A 290 -13.12 0.11 -24.55
C THR A 290 -11.84 -0.52 -24.01
N GLY A 291 -11.79 -0.88 -22.73
CA GLY A 291 -10.79 -1.80 -22.17
C GLY A 291 -9.60 -1.11 -21.51
N ASP A 292 -8.66 -1.93 -21.07
CA ASP A 292 -7.53 -1.57 -20.20
C ASP A 292 -8.00 -0.91 -18.90
N ILE A 293 -8.93 -1.59 -18.22
CA ILE A 293 -9.45 -1.12 -16.92
C ILE A 293 -8.43 -1.31 -15.79
N ASN A 294 -7.48 -2.24 -15.95
CA ASN A 294 -6.40 -2.56 -15.02
C ASN A 294 -5.02 -2.36 -15.65
N HIS A 295 -3.96 -2.57 -14.85
CA HIS A 295 -2.59 -2.39 -15.34
C HIS A 295 -1.83 -3.69 -15.62
N TYR A 296 -1.95 -4.72 -14.77
CA TYR A 296 -1.14 -5.95 -14.91
C TYR A 296 -1.90 -7.22 -15.30
N GLY A 297 -3.23 -7.20 -15.25
CA GLY A 297 -4.08 -8.35 -15.58
C GLY A 297 -4.11 -9.40 -14.49
N SER A 298 -3.80 -9.03 -13.24
CA SER A 298 -3.73 -9.97 -12.13
C SER A 298 -5.12 -10.31 -11.55
N PRO A 299 -5.31 -11.49 -10.94
CA PRO A 299 -6.57 -11.82 -10.25
C PRO A 299 -6.92 -10.86 -9.11
N VAL A 300 -5.90 -10.29 -8.44
CA VAL A 300 -6.09 -9.31 -7.37
C VAL A 300 -6.68 -8.01 -7.94
N GLU A 301 -6.15 -7.52 -9.06
CA GLU A 301 -6.74 -6.37 -9.76
C GLU A 301 -8.18 -6.67 -10.20
N GLY A 302 -8.48 -7.90 -10.64
CA GLY A 302 -9.84 -8.29 -10.99
C GLY A 302 -10.84 -8.13 -9.85
N ALA A 303 -10.46 -8.49 -8.62
CA ALA A 303 -11.29 -8.29 -7.44
C ALA A 303 -11.49 -6.79 -7.12
N VAL A 304 -10.44 -5.98 -7.28
CA VAL A 304 -10.50 -4.52 -7.06
C VAL A 304 -11.38 -3.84 -8.12
N VAL A 305 -11.20 -4.17 -9.40
CA VAL A 305 -12.06 -3.67 -10.48
C VAL A 305 -13.53 -4.01 -10.18
N ALA A 306 -13.81 -5.25 -9.80
CA ALA A 306 -15.17 -5.68 -9.52
C ALA A 306 -15.82 -4.93 -8.35
N SER A 307 -15.04 -4.49 -7.35
CA SER A 307 -15.57 -3.71 -6.22
C SER A 307 -15.73 -2.22 -6.52
N GLN A 308 -15.15 -1.71 -7.61
CA GLN A 308 -15.16 -0.29 -7.97
C GLN A 308 -16.11 0.04 -9.13
N VAL A 309 -16.63 -0.96 -9.86
CA VAL A 309 -17.59 -0.70 -10.94
C VAL A 309 -18.99 -0.49 -10.32
N PRO A 310 -19.66 0.66 -10.56
CA PRO A 310 -21.03 0.89 -10.12
C PRO A 310 -21.97 -0.19 -10.64
N THR A 311 -22.99 -0.57 -9.86
CA THR A 311 -23.89 -1.70 -10.17
C THR A 311 -25.26 -1.28 -10.72
N ASP A 312 -25.55 0.02 -10.72
CA ASP A 312 -26.82 0.64 -11.08
C ASP A 312 -26.91 1.05 -12.56
N LEU A 313 -25.78 1.14 -13.25
CA LEU A 313 -25.70 1.58 -14.64
C LEU A 313 -25.23 0.44 -15.57
N PRO A 314 -25.93 0.16 -16.70
CA PRO A 314 -25.47 -0.82 -17.68
C PRO A 314 -24.10 -0.45 -18.26
N ARG A 315 -23.22 -1.43 -18.38
CA ARG A 315 -21.88 -1.27 -18.97
C ARG A 315 -21.60 -2.31 -20.04
N ALA A 316 -21.28 -1.87 -21.25
CA ALA A 316 -20.67 -2.69 -22.28
C ALA A 316 -19.14 -2.61 -22.12
N PHE A 317 -18.50 -3.73 -21.84
CA PHE A 317 -17.05 -3.80 -21.65
C PHE A 317 -16.39 -4.56 -22.80
N ILE A 318 -15.40 -3.94 -23.44
CA ILE A 318 -14.64 -4.51 -24.54
C ILE A 318 -13.21 -4.74 -24.04
N PRO A 319 -12.77 -6.00 -23.87
CA PRO A 319 -11.44 -6.29 -23.31
C PRO A 319 -10.31 -5.66 -24.12
N GLY A 320 -9.41 -4.96 -23.44
CA GLY A 320 -8.16 -4.42 -23.96
C GLY A 320 -6.99 -5.39 -23.80
N ASN A 321 -5.78 -4.94 -24.16
CA ASN A 321 -4.61 -5.81 -24.15
C ASN A 321 -4.04 -6.07 -22.74
N HIS A 322 -4.45 -5.30 -21.72
CA HIS A 322 -4.10 -5.52 -20.32
C HIS A 322 -5.16 -6.37 -19.58
N ASP A 323 -6.34 -6.55 -20.16
CA ASP A 323 -7.48 -7.21 -19.51
C ASP A 323 -7.39 -8.73 -19.69
N SER A 324 -6.64 -9.39 -18.81
CA SER A 324 -6.46 -10.84 -18.84
C SER A 324 -7.78 -11.60 -18.64
N PRO A 325 -7.82 -12.93 -18.87
CA PRO A 325 -9.01 -13.74 -18.61
C PRO A 325 -9.50 -13.66 -17.15
N ALA A 326 -8.63 -13.35 -16.19
CA ALA A 326 -9.02 -13.15 -14.80
C ALA A 326 -9.84 -11.86 -14.61
N ILE A 327 -9.43 -10.78 -15.26
CA ILE A 327 -10.14 -9.49 -15.25
C ILE A 327 -11.49 -9.62 -15.94
N VAL A 328 -11.47 -10.20 -17.14
CA VAL A 328 -12.68 -10.44 -17.94
C VAL A 328 -13.65 -11.35 -17.18
N GLY A 329 -13.14 -12.36 -16.48
CA GLY A 329 -13.93 -13.24 -15.62
C GLY A 329 -14.59 -12.49 -14.45
N ALA A 330 -13.86 -11.62 -13.78
CA ALA A 330 -14.36 -10.81 -12.68
C ALA A 330 -15.47 -9.85 -13.14
N LEU A 331 -15.24 -9.12 -14.24
CA LEU A 331 -16.24 -8.21 -14.81
C LEU A 331 -17.48 -8.94 -15.33
N ARG A 332 -17.33 -10.13 -15.93
CA ARG A 332 -18.47 -10.93 -16.39
C ARG A 332 -19.36 -11.42 -15.24
N ALA A 333 -18.84 -11.49 -14.02
CA ALA A 333 -19.62 -11.86 -12.84
C ALA A 333 -20.54 -10.72 -12.34
N LEU A 334 -20.30 -9.48 -12.78
CA LEU A 334 -21.14 -8.35 -12.41
C LEU A 334 -22.45 -8.33 -13.23
N PRO A 335 -23.62 -8.16 -12.58
CA PRO A 335 -24.91 -8.31 -13.24
C PRO A 335 -25.19 -7.22 -14.30
N ASN A 336 -24.67 -6.01 -14.09
CA ASN A 336 -24.85 -4.84 -14.95
C ASN A 336 -23.79 -4.73 -16.06
N VAL A 337 -22.77 -5.59 -16.05
CA VAL A 337 -21.72 -5.60 -17.07
C VAL A 337 -22.01 -6.67 -18.13
N ARG A 338 -21.78 -6.29 -19.39
CA ARG A 338 -21.80 -7.20 -20.54
C ARG A 338 -20.46 -7.11 -21.24
N VAL A 339 -19.67 -8.18 -21.14
CA VAL A 339 -18.41 -8.30 -21.87
C VAL A 339 -18.71 -8.65 -23.32
N LEU A 340 -18.26 -7.82 -24.25
CA LEU A 340 -18.47 -7.98 -25.68
C LEU A 340 -17.16 -8.36 -26.38
N ASP A 341 -17.12 -9.57 -26.92
CA ASP A 341 -15.99 -10.06 -27.72
C ASP A 341 -16.49 -10.89 -28.91
N GLY A 342 -16.53 -10.25 -30.09
CA GLY A 342 -17.06 -10.84 -31.33
C GLY A 342 -18.59 -11.00 -31.33
N VAL A 343 -19.31 -10.23 -30.52
CA VAL A 343 -20.77 -10.36 -30.33
C VAL A 343 -21.47 -9.01 -30.28
N SER A 344 -22.76 -9.01 -30.64
CA SER A 344 -23.67 -7.86 -30.48
C SER A 344 -24.57 -8.04 -29.25
N GLU A 345 -24.78 -6.95 -28.51
CA GLU A 345 -25.73 -6.88 -27.38
C GLU A 345 -26.59 -5.61 -27.50
N ALA A 346 -27.76 -5.62 -26.88
CA ALA A 346 -28.78 -4.59 -27.03
C ALA A 346 -29.11 -3.95 -25.69
N PHE A 347 -28.82 -2.66 -25.55
CA PHE A 347 -29.06 -1.84 -24.36
C PHE A 347 -30.22 -0.88 -24.66
N GLU A 348 -31.41 -1.18 -24.17
CA GLU A 348 -32.63 -0.38 -24.44
C GLU A 348 -32.92 -0.08 -25.93
N GLY A 349 -32.44 -0.95 -26.83
CA GLY A 349 -32.55 -0.79 -28.28
C GLY A 349 -31.30 -0.26 -28.98
N MET A 350 -30.31 0.23 -28.24
CA MET A 350 -28.96 0.54 -28.72
C MET A 350 -28.20 -0.77 -28.93
N VAL A 351 -27.86 -1.10 -30.18
CA VAL A 351 -27.09 -2.32 -30.48
C VAL A 351 -25.61 -1.98 -30.53
N VAL A 352 -24.82 -2.63 -29.66
CA VAL A 352 -23.37 -2.46 -29.58
C VAL A 352 -22.71 -3.77 -30.02
N PHE A 353 -21.81 -3.71 -30.99
CA PHE A 353 -20.95 -4.84 -31.36
C PHE A 353 -19.53 -4.60 -30.82
N GLY A 354 -19.02 -5.52 -30.01
CA GLY A 354 -17.69 -5.40 -29.40
C GLY A 354 -16.70 -6.42 -29.93
N VAL A 355 -15.43 -6.04 -30.07
CA VAL A 355 -14.32 -6.97 -30.37
C VAL A 355 -13.18 -6.72 -29.39
N GLY A 356 -12.86 -7.73 -28.58
CA GLY A 356 -11.76 -7.63 -27.63
C GLY A 356 -10.40 -7.67 -28.34
N ASP A 357 -9.39 -7.11 -27.70
CA ASP A 357 -8.01 -7.24 -28.18
C ASP A 357 -7.58 -8.71 -28.10
N PRO A 358 -6.93 -9.28 -29.13
CA PRO A 358 -6.47 -10.67 -29.11
C PRO A 358 -5.50 -10.98 -27.95
N ALA A 359 -4.82 -9.99 -27.38
CA ALA A 359 -3.97 -10.17 -26.20
C ALA A 359 -4.77 -10.49 -24.92
N SER A 360 -6.04 -10.07 -24.83
CA SER A 360 -6.91 -10.39 -23.68
C SER A 360 -7.16 -11.90 -23.50
N ALA A 361 -7.00 -12.68 -24.57
CA ALA A 361 -7.12 -14.14 -24.54
C ALA A 361 -5.85 -14.85 -24.01
N GLY A 362 -4.74 -14.12 -23.83
CA GLY A 362 -3.45 -14.65 -23.39
C GLY A 362 -2.91 -13.98 -22.12
N VAL A 363 -1.76 -14.46 -21.63
CA VAL A 363 -1.06 -13.89 -20.45
C VAL A 363 0.10 -12.97 -20.87
N ASP A 364 0.56 -13.06 -22.12
CA ASP A 364 1.67 -12.27 -22.66
C ASP A 364 1.17 -11.14 -23.57
N ALA A 365 1.38 -9.89 -23.15
CA ALA A 365 1.14 -8.67 -23.92
C ALA A 365 2.20 -8.45 -25.03
N THR A 366 2.49 -9.48 -25.83
CA THR A 366 3.44 -9.34 -26.96
C THR A 366 2.78 -8.53 -28.10
N PRO A 367 3.52 -7.71 -28.86
CA PRO A 367 2.94 -6.92 -29.95
C PRO A 367 2.28 -7.80 -31.01
N GLN A 368 0.95 -7.77 -31.05
CA GLN A 368 0.10 -8.66 -31.83
C GLN A 368 -0.53 -7.96 -33.04
N ARG A 369 0.13 -6.97 -33.65
CA ARG A 369 -0.46 -6.16 -34.75
C ARG A 369 -1.08 -6.99 -35.89
N GLU A 370 -0.40 -8.05 -36.33
CA GLU A 370 -0.96 -8.93 -37.36
C GLU A 370 -2.16 -9.72 -36.85
N ALA A 371 -2.13 -10.18 -35.61
CA ALA A 371 -3.26 -10.85 -34.99
C ALA A 371 -4.46 -9.90 -34.83
N VAL A 372 -4.24 -8.65 -34.39
CA VAL A 372 -5.22 -7.56 -34.31
C VAL A 372 -5.90 -7.33 -35.66
N ARG A 373 -5.12 -7.15 -36.72
CA ARG A 373 -5.64 -6.95 -38.09
C ARG A 373 -6.40 -8.16 -38.61
N SER A 374 -5.85 -9.35 -38.42
CA SER A 374 -6.49 -10.59 -38.87
C SER A 374 -7.82 -10.84 -38.15
N LEU A 375 -7.88 -10.54 -36.85
CA LEU A 375 -9.09 -10.66 -36.04
C LEU A 375 -10.13 -9.64 -36.50
N ALA A 376 -9.74 -8.37 -36.64
CA ALA A 376 -10.63 -7.31 -37.12
C ALA A 376 -11.23 -7.63 -38.49
N ALA A 377 -10.40 -8.08 -39.45
CA ALA A 377 -10.87 -8.48 -40.77
C ALA A 377 -11.89 -9.63 -40.72
N ARG A 378 -11.63 -10.67 -39.91
CA ARG A 378 -12.56 -11.80 -39.74
C ARG A 378 -13.87 -11.36 -39.09
N GLN A 379 -13.80 -10.59 -38.00
CA GLN A 379 -14.97 -10.14 -37.26
C GLN A 379 -15.82 -9.17 -38.08
N ALA A 380 -15.20 -8.23 -38.80
CA ALA A 380 -15.91 -7.34 -39.72
C ALA A 380 -16.56 -8.09 -40.89
N GLY A 381 -15.90 -9.13 -41.41
CA GLY A 381 -16.47 -10.04 -42.41
C GLY A 381 -17.72 -10.74 -41.89
N ALA A 382 -17.62 -11.38 -40.72
CA ALA A 382 -18.73 -12.08 -40.07
C ALA A 382 -19.90 -11.14 -39.73
N LEU A 383 -19.60 -9.92 -39.23
CA LEU A 383 -20.62 -8.91 -38.96
C LEU A 383 -21.34 -8.48 -40.24
N ARG A 384 -20.60 -8.23 -41.33
CA ARG A 384 -21.17 -7.86 -42.63
C ARG A 384 -22.09 -8.95 -43.18
N GLU A 385 -21.68 -10.22 -43.07
CA GLU A 385 -22.51 -11.37 -43.44
C GLU A 385 -23.77 -11.46 -42.57
N SER A 386 -23.63 -11.27 -41.26
CA SER A 386 -24.75 -11.25 -40.31
C SER A 386 -25.77 -10.16 -40.67
N ILE A 387 -25.32 -8.93 -40.93
CA ILE A 387 -26.18 -7.82 -41.36
C ILE A 387 -26.87 -8.15 -42.70
N ALA A 388 -26.12 -8.66 -43.67
CA ALA A 388 -26.67 -9.06 -44.97
C ALA A 388 -27.72 -10.19 -44.84
N SER A 389 -27.59 -11.04 -43.81
CA SER A 389 -28.54 -12.11 -43.50
C SER A 389 -29.77 -11.66 -42.68
N GLY A 390 -29.86 -10.37 -42.34
CA GLY A 390 -31.03 -9.76 -41.68
C GLY A 390 -30.85 -9.45 -40.19
N SER A 391 -29.66 -9.64 -39.63
CA SER A 391 -29.37 -9.15 -38.27
C SER A 391 -29.42 -7.62 -38.22
N PRO A 392 -29.86 -7.01 -37.10
CA PRO A 392 -29.83 -5.55 -36.95
C PRO A 392 -28.42 -5.00 -37.12
N THR A 393 -28.29 -3.92 -37.90
CA THR A 393 -27.04 -3.16 -37.98
C THR A 393 -26.73 -2.55 -36.61
N PRO A 394 -25.53 -2.74 -36.06
CA PRO A 394 -25.15 -2.14 -34.79
C PRO A 394 -25.14 -0.61 -34.91
N THR A 395 -25.59 0.07 -33.85
CA THR A 395 -25.50 1.52 -33.77
C THR A 395 -24.05 1.95 -33.51
N VAL A 396 -23.36 1.19 -32.65
CA VAL A 396 -21.97 1.41 -32.25
C VAL A 396 -21.17 0.13 -32.46
N VAL A 397 -19.98 0.26 -33.04
CA VAL A 397 -18.94 -0.77 -32.93
C VAL A 397 -17.91 -0.28 -31.93
N ALA A 398 -17.47 -1.15 -31.03
CA ALA A 398 -16.46 -0.84 -30.01
C ALA A 398 -15.30 -1.83 -30.10
N VAL A 399 -14.09 -1.31 -30.18
CA VAL A 399 -12.85 -2.06 -30.26
C VAL A 399 -11.85 -1.46 -29.28
N HIS A 400 -10.83 -2.19 -28.86
CA HIS A 400 -9.78 -1.58 -28.04
C HIS A 400 -8.76 -0.82 -28.91
N SER A 401 -8.27 -1.43 -30.01
CA SER A 401 -7.25 -0.80 -30.86
C SER A 401 -7.84 -0.05 -32.05
N GLY A 402 -7.43 1.21 -32.24
CA GLY A 402 -7.79 2.02 -33.40
C GLY A 402 -7.37 1.41 -34.75
N GLU A 403 -6.37 0.52 -34.78
CA GLU A 403 -5.99 -0.24 -35.99
C GLU A 403 -7.13 -1.16 -36.48
N MET A 404 -8.03 -1.59 -35.60
CA MET A 404 -9.19 -2.41 -35.97
C MET A 404 -10.31 -1.58 -36.58
N ALA A 405 -10.41 -0.30 -36.24
CA ALA A 405 -11.60 0.51 -36.51
C ALA A 405 -11.91 0.66 -38.00
N THR A 406 -10.89 0.72 -38.84
CA THR A 406 -11.05 0.88 -40.31
C THR A 406 -11.75 -0.31 -40.97
N TYR A 407 -11.68 -1.51 -40.40
CA TYR A 407 -12.37 -2.69 -40.94
C TYR A 407 -13.90 -2.62 -40.75
N PHE A 408 -14.36 -1.80 -39.80
CA PHE A 408 -15.76 -1.64 -39.43
C PHE A 408 -16.41 -0.38 -40.00
N ASP A 409 -15.70 0.37 -40.85
CA ASP A 409 -16.28 1.52 -41.56
C ASP A 409 -17.50 1.08 -42.38
N GLY A 410 -18.60 1.83 -42.25
CA GLY A 410 -19.89 1.53 -42.88
C GLY A 410 -20.73 0.45 -42.20
N LEU A 411 -20.22 -0.20 -41.15
CA LEU A 411 -20.97 -1.23 -40.41
C LEU A 411 -21.73 -0.68 -39.19
N ALA A 412 -21.48 0.58 -38.81
CA ALA A 412 -22.16 1.30 -37.72
C ALA A 412 -22.11 2.82 -37.94
N GLN A 413 -22.80 3.60 -37.10
CA GLN A 413 -22.72 5.07 -37.16
C GLN A 413 -21.40 5.59 -36.61
N ILE A 414 -20.84 4.92 -35.60
CA ILE A 414 -19.57 5.28 -34.97
C ILE A 414 -18.81 4.03 -34.50
N VAL A 415 -17.48 4.11 -34.60
CA VAL A 415 -16.54 3.13 -34.08
C VAL A 415 -15.75 3.75 -32.92
N LEU A 416 -15.87 3.14 -31.74
CA LEU A 416 -15.19 3.55 -30.51
C LEU A 416 -13.88 2.77 -30.33
N ALA A 417 -12.83 3.44 -29.88
CA ALA A 417 -11.50 2.87 -29.65
C ALA A 417 -10.80 3.43 -28.39
N GLY A 418 -9.71 2.77 -27.99
CA GLY A 418 -8.80 3.11 -26.89
C GLY A 418 -7.33 2.89 -27.25
N HIS A 419 -6.54 2.35 -26.33
CA HIS A 419 -5.16 1.85 -26.50
C HIS A 419 -4.05 2.91 -26.69
N THR A 420 -4.33 3.98 -27.43
CA THR A 420 -3.31 5.01 -27.75
C THR A 420 -3.21 6.12 -26.70
N HIS A 421 -4.14 6.13 -25.73
CA HIS A 421 -4.23 7.16 -24.68
C HIS A 421 -4.33 8.60 -25.21
N THR A 422 -4.68 8.78 -26.48
CA THR A 422 -4.73 10.09 -27.15
C THR A 422 -6.13 10.34 -27.71
N PRO A 423 -6.84 11.40 -27.25
CA PRO A 423 -8.15 11.74 -27.77
C PRO A 423 -8.11 12.01 -29.27
N GLU A 424 -9.03 11.41 -30.03
CA GLU A 424 -9.14 11.61 -31.47
C GLU A 424 -10.59 11.45 -31.91
N LEU A 425 -11.12 12.45 -32.63
CA LEU A 425 -12.40 12.37 -33.30
C LEU A 425 -12.20 12.69 -34.79
N ARG A 426 -12.61 11.78 -35.66
CA ARG A 426 -12.60 12.00 -37.12
C ARG A 426 -13.73 11.28 -37.81
N ARG A 427 -14.11 11.80 -38.98
CA ARG A 427 -15.01 11.12 -39.91
C ARG A 427 -14.20 10.16 -40.79
N MET A 428 -14.63 8.91 -40.89
CA MET A 428 -14.16 7.95 -41.91
C MET A 428 -14.97 8.13 -43.20
N ASP A 429 -15.07 7.13 -44.08
CA ASP A 429 -15.89 7.30 -45.30
C ASP A 429 -17.38 7.21 -44.95
N GLU A 430 -17.78 6.22 -44.15
CA GLU A 430 -19.21 5.96 -43.85
C GLU A 430 -19.57 6.09 -42.36
N SER A 431 -18.62 5.88 -41.45
CA SER A 431 -18.78 6.00 -39.99
C SER A 431 -17.96 7.15 -39.37
N TRP A 432 -18.29 7.51 -38.13
CA TRP A 432 -17.38 8.27 -37.25
C TRP A 432 -16.39 7.34 -36.56
N TYR A 433 -15.22 7.87 -36.21
CA TYR A 433 -14.24 7.22 -35.33
C TYR A 433 -13.99 8.12 -34.12
N LEU A 434 -14.07 7.53 -32.93
CA LEU A 434 -13.79 8.21 -31.68
C LEU A 434 -12.87 7.38 -30.79
N ASN A 435 -11.74 7.96 -30.42
CA ASN A 435 -10.92 7.56 -29.30
C ASN A 435 -11.07 8.61 -28.19
N SER A 436 -11.51 8.17 -27.01
CA SER A 436 -11.71 9.09 -25.88
C SER A 436 -10.42 9.42 -25.13
N GLY A 437 -9.27 8.90 -25.56
CA GLY A 437 -7.97 9.14 -24.94
C GLY A 437 -7.68 8.15 -23.84
N THR A 438 -7.55 8.62 -22.61
CA THR A 438 -7.38 7.78 -21.42
C THR A 438 -8.14 8.40 -20.27
N THR A 439 -9.09 7.64 -19.73
CA THR A 439 -9.84 8.07 -18.56
C THR A 439 -8.99 7.96 -17.30
N GLY A 440 -8.02 7.02 -17.24
CA GLY A 440 -7.11 6.88 -16.10
C GLY A 440 -5.86 7.77 -16.12
N GLY A 441 -5.61 8.49 -17.21
CA GLY A 441 -4.34 9.20 -17.42
C GLY A 441 -3.15 8.25 -17.63
N ILE A 442 -1.95 8.82 -17.82
CA ILE A 442 -0.69 8.03 -17.93
C ILE A 442 0.20 8.29 -16.73
N HIS A 443 0.13 7.44 -15.70
CA HIS A 443 0.94 7.64 -14.49
C HIS A 443 1.84 6.46 -14.09
N PHE A 444 1.66 5.27 -14.67
CA PHE A 444 2.43 4.06 -14.29
C PHE A 444 3.60 3.71 -15.23
N SER A 445 3.76 4.38 -16.37
CA SER A 445 4.92 4.17 -17.26
C SER A 445 6.07 5.12 -16.93
N ARG A 446 7.31 4.61 -16.94
CA ARG A 446 8.56 5.39 -16.78
C ARG A 446 8.76 6.49 -17.84
N MET A 447 7.83 6.65 -18.78
CA MET A 447 7.85 7.68 -19.83
C MET A 447 7.31 9.02 -19.29
N ARG A 448 8.05 9.58 -18.34
CA ARG A 448 7.80 10.89 -17.73
C ARG A 448 8.38 12.03 -18.58
N ALA A 449 8.11 12.04 -19.88
CA ALA A 449 8.66 13.03 -20.81
C ALA A 449 7.62 14.03 -21.34
N GLU A 450 6.32 13.71 -21.32
CA GLU A 450 5.28 14.60 -21.86
C GLU A 450 4.30 15.06 -20.77
N PRO A 451 4.33 16.35 -20.37
CA PRO A 451 3.59 16.86 -19.20
C PRO A 451 2.06 17.02 -19.35
N HIS A 452 1.41 16.44 -20.37
CA HIS A 452 0.15 17.00 -20.89
C HIS A 452 -0.96 16.03 -21.29
N ILE A 453 -0.97 14.76 -20.86
CA ILE A 453 -2.08 13.86 -21.22
C ILE A 453 -3.19 14.01 -20.16
N PRO A 454 -4.36 14.59 -20.51
CA PRO A 454 -5.45 14.80 -19.58
C PRO A 454 -6.19 13.50 -19.29
N HIS A 455 -6.86 13.45 -18.14
CA HIS A 455 -7.97 12.52 -17.94
C HIS A 455 -9.07 12.90 -18.94
N SER A 456 -9.53 11.92 -19.72
CA SER A 456 -10.42 12.19 -20.85
C SER A 456 -11.52 11.14 -21.00
N ALA A 457 -12.68 11.60 -21.45
CA ALA A 457 -13.87 10.81 -21.69
C ALA A 457 -14.76 11.53 -22.71
N SER A 458 -15.74 10.82 -23.28
CA SER A 458 -16.70 11.44 -24.20
C SER A 458 -18.14 11.09 -23.87
N ILE A 459 -19.05 12.05 -24.06
CA ILE A 459 -20.50 11.84 -24.01
C ILE A 459 -21.05 11.85 -25.43
N LEU A 460 -21.68 10.76 -25.83
CA LEU A 460 -22.35 10.62 -27.12
C LEU A 460 -23.85 10.76 -26.93
N TYR A 461 -24.47 11.59 -27.76
CA TYR A 461 -25.90 11.86 -27.72
C TYR A 461 -26.58 11.20 -28.90
N PHE A 462 -27.58 10.37 -28.62
CA PHE A 462 -28.39 9.72 -29.64
C PHE A 462 -29.86 10.12 -29.51
N THR A 463 -30.60 10.05 -30.61
CA THR A 463 -32.06 10.14 -30.59
C THR A 463 -32.62 9.01 -29.71
N ARG A 464 -33.72 9.28 -28.99
CA ARG A 464 -34.41 8.25 -28.18
C ARG A 464 -35.40 7.43 -29.01
N GLN A 465 -35.76 7.93 -30.19
CA GLN A 465 -36.51 7.17 -31.20
C GLN A 465 -35.61 6.07 -31.77
N ARG A 466 -36.19 4.90 -32.03
CA ARG A 466 -35.47 3.77 -32.63
C ARG A 466 -35.65 3.80 -34.16
N PRO A 467 -34.59 3.54 -34.96
CA PRO A 467 -33.22 3.29 -34.52
C PRO A 467 -32.56 4.55 -33.94
N HIS A 468 -31.73 4.36 -32.90
CA HIS A 468 -30.97 5.46 -32.29
C HIS A 468 -30.02 6.07 -33.33
N GLN A 469 -30.07 7.39 -33.50
CA GLN A 469 -29.23 8.14 -34.44
C GLN A 469 -28.31 9.10 -33.68
N LEU A 470 -27.03 9.15 -34.07
CA LEU A 470 -26.02 9.99 -33.43
C LEU A 470 -26.25 11.47 -33.75
N ILE A 471 -26.42 12.28 -32.70
CA ILE A 471 -26.73 13.72 -32.77
C ILE A 471 -25.47 14.55 -32.56
N ALA A 472 -24.74 14.26 -31.47
CA ALA A 472 -23.58 15.05 -31.06
C ALA A 472 -22.62 14.22 -30.21
N ILE A 473 -21.40 14.72 -30.08
CA ILE A 473 -20.34 14.15 -29.25
C ILE A 473 -19.71 15.30 -28.46
N ASP A 474 -19.66 15.17 -27.13
CA ASP A 474 -18.85 16.03 -26.27
C ASP A 474 -17.58 15.28 -25.91
N GLN A 475 -16.42 15.85 -26.25
CA GLN A 475 -15.12 15.39 -25.78
C GLN A 475 -14.74 16.21 -24.55
N ILE A 476 -14.41 15.54 -23.45
CA ILE A 476 -14.10 16.14 -22.16
C ILE A 476 -12.65 15.81 -21.82
N GLU A 477 -11.89 16.83 -21.46
CA GLU A 477 -10.51 16.70 -20.99
C GLU A 477 -10.35 17.45 -19.67
N VAL A 478 -9.78 16.81 -18.66
CA VAL A 478 -9.53 17.40 -17.35
C VAL A 478 -8.05 17.26 -16.98
N TYR A 479 -7.43 18.38 -16.63
CA TYR A 479 -6.00 18.48 -16.34
C TYR A 479 -5.82 18.69 -14.82
N GLY A 480 -5.73 17.58 -14.07
CA GLY A 480 -5.71 17.58 -12.60
C GLY A 480 -4.66 18.49 -11.94
N LEU A 481 -3.49 18.68 -12.57
CA LEU A 481 -2.38 19.48 -12.02
C LEU A 481 -2.47 21.00 -12.28
N VAL A 482 -3.29 21.43 -13.23
CA VAL A 482 -3.34 22.86 -13.66
C VAL A 482 -4.72 23.49 -13.49
N SER A 483 -5.68 22.77 -12.87
CA SER A 483 -7.06 23.22 -12.68
C SER A 483 -7.71 23.75 -13.97
N GLN A 484 -7.46 23.04 -15.08
CA GLN A 484 -8.03 23.36 -16.39
C GLN A 484 -8.85 22.17 -16.86
N SER A 485 -10.05 22.46 -17.36
CA SER A 485 -10.90 21.49 -18.04
C SER A 485 -11.31 22.07 -19.39
N SER A 486 -11.46 21.20 -20.39
CA SER A 486 -12.00 21.58 -21.69
C SER A 486 -13.16 20.66 -22.04
N LEU A 487 -14.19 21.24 -22.65
CA LEU A 487 -15.28 20.51 -23.28
C LEU A 487 -15.38 21.00 -24.73
N LYS A 488 -15.38 20.06 -25.67
CA LYS A 488 -15.55 20.33 -27.09
C LYS A 488 -16.73 19.53 -27.62
N ARG A 489 -17.79 20.24 -27.99
CA ARG A 489 -18.96 19.66 -28.68
C ARG A 489 -18.74 19.60 -30.18
N THR A 490 -19.06 18.46 -30.77
CA THR A 490 -19.19 18.26 -32.21
C THR A 490 -20.61 17.81 -32.52
N VAL A 491 -21.39 18.64 -33.21
CA VAL A 491 -22.72 18.26 -33.70
C VAL A 491 -22.53 17.45 -34.99
N VAL A 492 -23.09 16.24 -35.00
CA VAL A 492 -23.03 15.30 -36.14
C VAL A 492 -24.14 15.57 -37.14
N ASP A 493 -25.35 15.82 -36.65
CA ASP A 493 -26.51 16.17 -37.47
C ASP A 493 -27.38 17.21 -36.78
N GLU A 494 -27.37 18.45 -37.30
CA GLU A 494 -28.15 19.56 -36.77
C GLU A 494 -29.66 19.33 -36.89
N SER A 495 -30.12 18.51 -37.85
CA SER A 495 -31.55 18.25 -38.05
C SER A 495 -32.15 17.33 -36.98
N LEU A 496 -31.30 16.64 -36.22
CA LEU A 496 -31.69 15.72 -35.15
C LEU A 496 -31.63 16.38 -33.76
N LEU A 497 -31.30 17.67 -33.69
CA LEU A 497 -31.38 18.43 -32.45
C LEU A 497 -32.87 18.56 -32.00
N PRO A 498 -33.20 18.28 -30.73
CA PRO A 498 -34.55 18.29 -30.16
C PRO A 498 -35.16 19.69 -30.00
#